data_AF-A0A0R1ZSH4-F1
#
_entry.id   AF-A0A0R1ZSH4-F1
#
_cell.length_a   1.000
_cell.length_b   1.000
_cell.length_c   1.000
_cell.angle_alpha   90.00
_cell.angle_beta   90.00
_cell.angle_gamma   90.00
#
_symmetry.space_group_name_H-M   'P 1'
#
loop_
_entity.id
_entity.type
_entity.pdbx_description
1 polymer ?
#
loop_
_entity_poly.entity_id
_entity_poly.type
_entity_poly.pdbx_seq_one_letter_code
_entity_poly.pdbx_strand_id
1 'polypeptide(L)'
;MITTMTYYCEKCGHKLEENERQCAFCGTVQKRFSDQDYETKKCKKCGKDIYVNANFCPYCGTDQAILNLNKDLKHDEIDQKTTPNSNLTSEQKLAQGLMNTNFDDQDSLNDFMKQMQDAGIKVRVIKPEEKNETGKPGLITSTKLFFRDMFKVNKRLGINDFWWGFLGFFLIYMVVVMLISELLPIFKIPVTMKLLIKISTGGAIVFRLGMLTAIIRRLHDIQMPAWFAVLWFIPIAQLFIWFICMMGPRLDNNPYTFNVEDWKKRQNKF
;
A
#
# COMPACT_ATOMS: atom_id res chain seq x y z
N MET A 1 36.19 -12.04 39.41
CA MET A 1 34.87 -11.64 38.86
C MET A 1 34.70 -12.41 37.56
N ILE A 2 33.73 -13.34 37.51
CA ILE A 2 33.46 -14.12 36.29
C ILE A 2 32.60 -13.22 35.39
N THR A 3 33.17 -12.75 34.29
CA THR A 3 32.46 -11.92 33.31
C THR A 3 31.51 -12.84 32.54
N THR A 4 30.22 -12.82 32.87
CA THR A 4 29.22 -13.61 32.13
C THR A 4 29.15 -13.08 30.70
N MET A 5 29.47 -13.93 29.72
CA MET A 5 29.44 -13.53 28.31
C MET A 5 27.98 -13.57 27.85
N THR A 6 27.37 -12.40 27.69
CA THR A 6 26.02 -12.31 27.14
C THR A 6 26.04 -12.51 25.62
N TYR A 7 25.18 -13.40 25.16
CA TYR A 7 25.09 -13.78 23.76
C TYR A 7 23.74 -13.40 23.17
N TYR A 8 23.70 -13.23 21.85
CA TYR A 8 22.51 -12.83 21.10
C TYR A 8 22.26 -13.77 19.92
N CYS A 9 21.00 -13.91 19.53
CA CYS A 9 20.59 -14.71 18.37
C CYS A 9 20.95 -14.00 17.06
N GLU A 10 21.63 -14.70 16.16
CA GLU A 10 22.09 -14.15 14.87
C GLU A 10 20.95 -13.77 13.90
N LYS A 11 19.73 -14.29 14.12
CA LYS A 11 18.57 -14.07 13.26
C LYS A 11 17.60 -13.02 13.81
N CYS A 12 17.27 -13.07 15.10
CA CYS A 12 16.25 -12.21 15.71
C CYS A 12 16.75 -11.26 16.80
N GLY A 13 18.04 -11.34 17.18
CA GLY A 13 18.62 -10.45 18.20
C GLY A 13 18.21 -10.73 19.65
N HIS A 14 17.44 -11.81 19.92
CA HIS A 14 17.08 -12.17 21.30
C HIS A 14 18.30 -12.60 22.12
N LYS A 15 18.33 -12.25 23.42
CA LYS A 15 19.41 -12.67 24.33
C LYS A 15 19.35 -14.18 24.55
N LEU A 16 20.51 -14.82 24.57
CA LEU A 16 20.67 -16.25 24.77
C LEU A 16 21.48 -16.51 26.03
N GLU A 17 21.19 -17.62 26.70
CA GLU A 17 22.04 -18.14 27.77
C GLU A 17 23.35 -18.72 27.19
N GLU A 18 24.40 -18.83 28.01
CA GLU A 18 25.80 -19.06 27.58
C GLU A 18 25.98 -20.31 26.69
N ASN A 19 25.10 -21.31 26.80
CA ASN A 19 25.20 -22.60 26.09
C ASN A 19 24.00 -22.95 25.20
N GLU A 20 23.07 -22.01 24.99
CA GLU A 20 21.85 -22.28 24.23
C GLU A 20 22.14 -22.30 22.71
N ARG A 21 22.13 -23.51 22.13
CA ARG A 21 22.37 -23.71 20.68
C ARG A 21 21.18 -23.33 19.82
N GLN A 22 19.96 -23.41 20.34
CA GLN A 22 18.74 -23.10 19.60
C GLN A 22 17.99 -21.98 20.30
N CYS A 23 17.67 -20.91 19.58
CA CYS A 23 16.96 -19.78 20.18
C CYS A 23 15.51 -20.18 20.54
N ALA A 24 15.14 -20.10 21.82
CA ALA A 24 13.76 -20.32 22.28
C ALA A 24 12.72 -19.40 21.60
N PHE A 25 13.10 -18.18 21.21
CA PHE A 25 12.16 -17.20 20.63
C PHE A 25 11.88 -17.43 19.14
N CYS A 26 12.91 -17.71 18.32
CA CYS A 26 12.74 -17.83 16.86
C CYS A 26 13.06 -19.23 16.30
N GLY A 27 13.38 -20.19 17.17
CA GLY A 27 13.68 -21.59 16.83
C GLY A 27 14.98 -21.80 16.05
N THR A 28 15.77 -20.77 15.79
CA THR A 28 16.97 -20.86 14.93
C THR A 28 18.16 -21.43 15.70
N VAL A 29 18.79 -22.46 15.13
CA VAL A 29 20.04 -23.05 15.63
C VAL A 29 21.20 -22.12 15.29
N GLN A 30 21.94 -21.70 16.31
CA GLN A 30 23.05 -20.77 16.22
C GLN A 30 24.29 -21.45 15.65
N LYS A 31 24.83 -20.89 14.57
CA LYS A 31 25.97 -21.50 13.87
C LYS A 31 27.31 -21.35 14.60
N ARG A 32 27.40 -20.41 15.56
CA ARG A 32 28.61 -20.13 16.38
C ARG A 32 29.22 -21.32 17.13
N PHE A 33 28.52 -22.46 17.15
CA PHE A 33 28.91 -23.69 17.83
C PHE A 33 29.30 -24.83 16.85
N SER A 34 29.59 -24.51 15.58
CA SER A 34 29.87 -25.48 14.51
C SER A 34 31.29 -25.30 13.93
N ASP A 35 32.03 -26.42 13.80
CA ASP A 35 33.45 -26.50 13.43
C ASP A 35 33.76 -26.46 11.92
N GLN A 36 32.89 -25.86 11.09
CA GLN A 36 33.11 -25.82 9.63
C GLN A 36 33.75 -24.50 9.19
N ASP A 37 34.57 -24.52 8.13
CA ASP A 37 35.12 -23.32 7.50
C ASP A 37 34.00 -22.48 6.89
N TYR A 38 33.60 -21.40 7.57
CA TYR A 38 32.57 -20.48 7.10
C TYR A 38 33.13 -19.08 6.84
N GLU A 39 32.55 -18.42 5.85
CA GLU A 39 32.86 -17.02 5.55
C GLU A 39 32.39 -16.10 6.68
N THR A 40 33.29 -15.22 7.12
CA THR A 40 33.03 -14.23 8.18
C THR A 40 33.06 -12.81 7.65
N LYS A 41 32.32 -11.93 8.34
CA LYS A 41 32.39 -10.47 8.20
C LYS A 41 32.65 -9.85 9.57
N LYS A 42 33.22 -8.65 9.61
CA LYS A 42 33.35 -7.89 10.87
C LYS A 42 32.03 -7.23 11.24
N CYS A 43 31.66 -7.32 12.52
CA CYS A 43 30.54 -6.59 13.08
C CYS A 43 30.78 -5.08 12.95
N LYS A 44 29.77 -4.35 12.44
CA LYS A 44 29.83 -2.89 12.23
C LYS A 44 29.99 -2.07 13.52
N LYS A 45 29.65 -2.63 14.69
CA LYS A 45 29.73 -1.95 15.99
C LYS A 45 30.90 -2.40 16.85
N CYS A 46 31.08 -3.70 17.05
CA CYS A 46 32.07 -4.22 17.99
C CYS A 46 33.31 -4.84 17.32
N GLY A 47 33.39 -4.85 15.99
CA GLY A 47 34.56 -5.32 15.23
C GLY A 47 34.84 -6.82 15.26
N LYS A 48 34.16 -7.59 16.11
CA LYS A 48 34.28 -9.05 16.18
C LYS A 48 33.86 -9.73 14.88
N ASP A 49 34.49 -10.83 14.55
CA ASP A 49 34.16 -11.64 13.38
C ASP A 49 32.85 -12.40 13.64
N ILE A 50 31.90 -12.21 12.73
CA ILE A 50 30.56 -12.78 12.75
C ILE A 50 30.26 -13.43 11.40
N TYR A 51 29.27 -14.31 11.34
CA TYR A 51 28.86 -14.94 10.08
C TYR A 51 28.39 -13.90 9.07
N VAL A 52 28.75 -14.09 7.79
CA VAL A 52 28.31 -13.22 6.68
C VAL A 52 26.78 -13.07 6.63
N ASN A 53 26.05 -14.16 6.93
CA ASN A 53 24.58 -14.22 6.92
C ASN A 53 23.93 -13.83 8.26
N ALA A 54 24.69 -13.38 9.26
CA ALA A 54 24.13 -12.90 10.51
C ALA A 54 23.45 -11.52 10.31
N ASN A 55 22.17 -11.45 10.66
CA ASN A 55 21.42 -10.19 10.72
C ASN A 55 21.79 -9.40 11.97
N PHE A 56 21.99 -10.09 13.10
CA PHE A 56 22.41 -9.48 14.35
C PHE A 56 23.78 -10.01 14.79
N CYS A 57 24.58 -9.15 15.42
CA CYS A 57 25.86 -9.59 16.00
C CYS A 57 25.61 -10.49 17.23
N PRO A 58 26.13 -11.74 17.25
CA PRO A 58 25.94 -12.65 18.38
C PRO A 58 26.58 -12.18 19.69
N TYR A 59 27.52 -11.22 19.63
CA TYR A 59 28.29 -10.75 20.79
C TYR A 59 27.82 -9.41 21.33
N CYS A 60 27.17 -8.57 20.53
CA CYS A 60 26.74 -7.23 20.95
C CYS A 60 25.28 -6.91 20.62
N GLY A 61 24.54 -7.84 20.01
CA GLY A 61 23.11 -7.72 19.71
C GLY A 61 22.76 -6.68 18.65
N THR A 62 23.75 -6.04 18.01
CA THR A 62 23.50 -4.95 17.06
C THR A 62 23.10 -5.48 15.70
N ASP A 63 22.05 -4.89 15.13
CA ASP A 63 21.60 -5.15 13.76
C ASP A 63 22.68 -4.75 12.74
N GLN A 64 22.98 -5.66 11.82
CA GLN A 64 23.96 -5.49 10.77
C GLN A 64 23.33 -5.02 9.45
N ALA A 65 22.01 -4.96 9.37
CA ALA A 65 21.22 -4.46 8.25
C ALA A 65 21.08 -2.92 8.27
N ILE A 66 22.19 -2.18 8.37
CA ILE A 66 22.18 -0.74 8.08
C ILE A 66 23.26 -0.37 7.05
N LEU A 67 22.76 0.22 5.98
CA LEU A 67 23.41 0.78 4.80
C LEU A 67 24.41 1.89 5.18
N ASN A 68 25.51 1.96 4.42
CA ASN A 68 26.34 3.15 4.37
C ASN A 68 25.50 4.30 3.76
N LEU A 69 25.07 5.26 4.58
CA LEU A 69 24.81 6.62 4.11
C LEU A 69 25.86 7.61 4.64
N ASN A 70 26.80 7.17 5.47
CA ASN A 70 27.81 8.02 6.09
C ASN A 70 29.19 7.38 5.98
N LYS A 71 29.76 7.36 4.78
CA LYS A 71 31.21 7.12 4.60
C LYS A 71 32.01 8.34 4.15
N ASP A 72 31.35 9.46 3.84
CA ASP A 72 32.03 10.71 3.49
C ASP A 72 32.08 11.75 4.62
N LEU A 73 31.50 11.45 5.78
CA LEU A 73 31.66 12.29 6.98
C LEU A 73 32.71 11.63 7.88
N LYS A 74 33.98 12.01 7.67
CA LYS A 74 35.00 11.89 8.71
C LYS A 74 34.47 12.61 9.95
N HIS A 75 34.36 11.88 11.04
CA HIS A 75 34.13 12.43 12.37
C HIS A 75 35.44 13.05 12.83
N ASP A 76 35.58 14.38 12.67
CA ASP A 76 36.34 15.13 13.66
C ASP A 76 35.46 15.21 14.91
N GLU A 77 36.02 14.78 16.02
CA GLU A 77 35.40 14.77 17.34
C GLU A 77 34.89 16.18 17.68
N ILE A 78 33.58 16.32 17.93
CA ILE A 78 33.05 17.47 18.66
C ILE A 78 32.14 16.94 19.76
N ASP A 79 32.64 17.14 20.97
CA ASP A 79 32.00 16.90 22.24
C ASP A 79 30.57 17.44 22.31
N GLN A 80 29.73 16.69 23.01
CA GLN A 80 28.42 17.15 23.47
C GLN A 80 28.59 18.36 24.39
N LYS A 81 28.43 19.56 23.82
CA LYS A 81 28.01 20.76 24.57
C LYS A 81 27.01 21.59 23.76
N THR A 82 25.88 21.82 24.39
CA THR A 82 24.69 22.57 24.01
C THR A 82 24.97 23.90 23.29
N THR A 83 24.27 24.19 22.19
CA THR A 83 23.58 25.48 21.92
C THR A 83 22.77 25.45 20.61
N PRO A 84 21.65 26.19 20.50
CA PRO A 84 20.81 26.26 19.31
C PRO A 84 21.34 27.35 18.35
N ASN A 85 21.72 27.00 17.12
CA ASN A 85 21.87 28.02 16.07
C ASN A 85 21.73 27.47 14.62
N SER A 86 20.49 27.54 14.13
CA SER A 86 20.04 28.42 13.02
C SER A 86 20.56 28.32 11.57
N ASN A 87 21.39 27.36 11.15
CA ASN A 87 21.65 27.18 9.70
C ASN A 87 21.45 25.73 9.22
N LEU A 88 20.26 25.16 9.48
CA LEU A 88 19.85 23.92 8.81
C LEU A 88 19.36 24.23 7.38
N THR A 89 19.81 23.43 6.41
CA THR A 89 19.26 23.44 5.06
C THR A 89 17.78 23.07 5.08
N SER A 90 17.03 23.45 4.05
CA SER A 90 15.59 23.14 3.93
C SER A 90 15.30 21.65 4.10
N GLU A 91 16.18 20.79 3.58
CA GLU A 91 16.10 19.32 3.73
C GLU A 91 16.32 18.87 5.17
N GLN A 92 17.26 19.48 5.90
CA GLN A 92 17.50 19.15 7.30
C GLN A 92 16.34 19.61 8.20
N LYS A 93 15.74 20.79 7.91
CA LYS A 93 14.54 21.26 8.61
C LYS A 93 13.35 20.32 8.36
N LEU A 94 13.19 19.83 7.12
CA LEU A 94 12.17 18.83 6.76
C LEU A 94 12.37 17.53 7.55
N ALA A 95 13.58 16.99 7.54
CA ALA A 95 13.90 15.74 8.24
C ALA A 95 13.70 15.86 9.76
N GLN A 96 14.12 16.97 10.36
CA GLN A 96 13.94 17.23 11.79
C GLN A 96 12.46 17.38 12.16
N GLY A 97 11.68 18.08 11.33
CA GLY A 97 10.24 18.20 11.51
C GLY A 97 9.56 16.83 11.46
N LEU A 98 9.91 15.99 10.49
CA LEU A 98 9.34 14.64 10.32
C LEU A 98 9.63 13.70 11.51
N MET A 99 10.79 13.84 12.15
CA MET A 99 11.16 13.00 13.30
C MET A 99 10.47 13.42 14.60
N ASN A 100 10.14 14.71 14.74
CA ASN A 100 9.65 15.29 15.99
C ASN A 100 8.12 15.46 16.04
N THR A 101 7.43 15.27 14.91
CA THR A 101 5.96 15.37 14.86
C THR A 101 5.30 14.01 14.92
N ASN A 102 4.32 13.90 15.81
CA ASN A 102 3.43 12.74 15.86
C ASN A 102 2.27 12.99 14.88
N PHE A 103 2.17 12.18 13.82
CA PHE A 103 1.23 12.37 12.70
C PHE A 103 -0.16 11.79 12.93
N ASP A 104 -0.40 11.15 14.08
CA ASP A 104 -1.71 10.60 14.43
C ASP A 104 -2.71 11.67 14.89
N ASP A 105 -2.22 12.87 15.25
CA ASP A 105 -3.02 14.01 15.69
C ASP A 105 -3.19 15.06 14.58
N GLN A 106 -4.41 15.59 14.44
CA GLN A 106 -4.76 16.51 13.35
C GLN A 106 -4.14 17.90 13.57
N ASP A 107 -4.02 18.33 14.84
CA ASP A 107 -3.48 19.63 15.21
C ASP A 107 -1.96 19.69 15.02
N SER A 108 -1.24 18.65 15.44
CA SER A 108 0.21 18.53 15.20
C SER A 108 0.58 18.49 13.71
N LEU A 109 -0.27 17.87 12.88
CA LEU A 109 -0.11 17.84 11.42
C LEU A 109 -0.27 19.24 10.81
N ASN A 110 -1.26 20.00 11.27
CA ASN A 110 -1.50 21.37 10.80
C ASN A 110 -0.33 22.30 11.18
N ASP A 111 0.20 22.15 12.40
CA ASP A 111 1.37 22.89 12.86
C ASP A 111 2.62 22.56 12.05
N PHE A 112 2.85 21.28 11.75
CA PHE A 112 3.92 20.85 10.85
C PHE A 112 3.81 21.46 9.45
N MET A 113 2.61 21.42 8.88
CA MET A 113 2.34 21.98 7.54
C MET A 113 2.62 23.48 7.49
N LYS A 114 2.24 24.21 8.54
CA LYS A 114 2.51 25.64 8.69
C LYS A 114 4.01 25.92 8.80
N GLN A 115 4.73 25.16 9.63
CA GLN A 115 6.18 25.28 9.78
C GLN A 115 6.93 25.07 8.45
N MET A 116 6.47 24.12 7.63
CA MET A 116 7.09 23.83 6.34
C MET A 116 6.76 24.89 5.29
N GLN A 117 5.54 25.42 5.32
CA GLN A 117 5.15 26.54 4.44
C GLN A 117 5.95 27.81 4.76
N ASP A 118 6.15 28.12 6.05
CA ASP A 118 6.99 29.23 6.51
C ASP A 118 8.47 29.04 6.11
N ALA A 119 8.93 27.79 5.97
CA ALA A 119 10.25 27.45 5.45
C ALA A 119 10.34 27.47 3.91
N GLY A 120 9.27 27.84 3.19
CA GLY A 120 9.21 27.84 1.73
C GLY A 120 9.09 26.45 1.09
N ILE A 121 8.82 25.41 1.89
CA ILE A 121 8.71 24.01 1.44
C ILE A 121 7.23 23.70 1.25
N LYS A 122 6.83 23.44 0.00
CA LYS A 122 5.44 23.07 -0.33
C LYS A 122 5.18 21.60 0.02
N VAL A 123 4.78 21.35 1.27
CA VAL A 123 4.32 20.03 1.71
C VAL A 123 2.85 19.85 1.34
N ARG A 124 2.47 18.66 0.89
CA ARG A 124 1.08 18.26 0.69
C ARG A 124 0.84 16.96 1.44
N VAL A 125 -0.15 16.97 2.34
CA VAL A 125 -0.66 15.76 2.96
C VAL A 125 -1.47 15.02 1.91
N ILE A 126 -0.99 13.85 1.47
CA ILE A 126 -1.79 12.96 0.62
C ILE A 126 -2.77 12.25 1.55
N LYS A 127 -4.03 12.70 1.57
CA LYS A 127 -5.07 12.02 2.35
C LYS A 127 -5.27 10.60 1.81
N PRO A 128 -5.49 9.58 2.66
CA PRO A 128 -5.85 8.22 2.23
C PRO A 128 -6.98 8.19 1.20
N GLU A 129 -7.96 9.09 1.39
CA GLU A 129 -9.15 9.27 0.58
C GLU A 129 -8.85 9.75 -0.86
N GLU A 130 -7.67 10.32 -1.10
CA GLU A 130 -7.23 10.79 -2.42
C GLU A 130 -6.48 9.73 -3.26
N LYS A 131 -6.17 8.55 -2.71
CA LYS A 131 -5.54 7.47 -3.50
C LYS A 131 -6.56 6.78 -4.41
N ASN A 132 -7.01 7.50 -5.43
CA ASN A 132 -7.73 6.94 -6.57
C ASN A 132 -6.73 6.43 -7.63
N GLU A 133 -7.14 5.45 -8.45
CA GLU A 133 -6.32 4.99 -9.58
C GLU A 133 -6.15 6.10 -10.62
N THR A 134 -7.15 6.96 -10.70
CA THR A 134 -7.18 8.15 -11.53
C THR A 134 -6.83 9.39 -10.69
N GLY A 135 -5.94 10.25 -11.19
CA GLY A 135 -5.63 11.52 -10.52
C GLY A 135 -6.81 12.50 -10.47
N LYS A 136 -7.67 12.50 -11.49
CA LYS A 136 -8.89 13.30 -11.60
C LYS A 136 -10.08 12.37 -11.91
N PRO A 137 -10.74 11.80 -10.88
CA PRO A 137 -11.88 10.90 -11.09
C PRO A 137 -13.03 11.65 -11.74
N GLY A 138 -13.76 10.99 -12.64
CA GLY A 138 -14.86 11.60 -13.38
C GLY A 138 -15.51 10.61 -14.35
N LEU A 139 -16.69 10.97 -14.86
CA LEU A 139 -17.55 10.04 -15.61
C LEU A 139 -16.80 9.28 -16.72
N ILE A 140 -16.08 9.99 -17.58
CA ILE A 140 -15.39 9.38 -18.73
C ILE A 140 -14.19 8.54 -18.27
N THR A 141 -13.32 9.10 -17.42
CA THR A 141 -12.07 8.46 -17.02
C THR A 141 -12.30 7.22 -16.17
N SER A 142 -13.23 7.30 -15.21
CA SER A 142 -13.56 6.19 -14.32
C SER A 142 -14.36 5.10 -15.03
N THR A 143 -15.20 5.45 -16.01
CA THR A 143 -15.88 4.45 -16.86
C THR A 143 -14.88 3.71 -17.76
N LYS A 144 -13.94 4.44 -18.38
CA LYS A 144 -12.86 3.82 -19.15
C LYS A 144 -12.02 2.86 -18.30
N LEU A 145 -11.79 3.21 -17.03
CA LEU A 145 -11.11 2.38 -16.06
C LEU A 145 -11.89 1.06 -15.78
N PHE A 146 -13.21 1.13 -15.65
CA PHE A 146 -14.07 -0.05 -15.46
C PHE A 146 -13.93 -1.04 -16.62
N PHE A 147 -13.97 -0.56 -17.87
CA PHE A 147 -13.77 -1.41 -19.05
C PHE A 147 -12.36 -1.99 -19.14
N ARG A 148 -11.33 -1.16 -18.91
CA ARG A 148 -9.93 -1.58 -19.00
C ARG A 148 -9.58 -2.73 -18.04
N ASP A 149 -10.18 -2.70 -16.85
CA ASP A 149 -9.87 -3.63 -15.77
C ASP A 149 -11.09 -4.51 -15.41
N MET A 150 -12.02 -4.71 -16.35
CA MET A 150 -13.28 -5.47 -16.17
C MET A 150 -13.07 -6.91 -15.68
N PHE A 151 -11.92 -7.51 -15.98
CA PHE A 151 -11.57 -8.89 -15.59
C PHE A 151 -10.37 -8.95 -14.63
N LYS A 152 -9.94 -7.82 -14.05
CA LYS A 152 -8.81 -7.78 -13.12
C LYS A 152 -9.30 -7.58 -11.70
N VAL A 153 -9.11 -8.60 -10.86
CA VAL A 153 -9.59 -8.59 -9.46
C VAL A 153 -8.49 -8.20 -8.44
N ASN A 154 -7.22 -8.37 -8.78
CA ASN A 154 -6.07 -8.15 -7.88
C ASN A 154 -5.68 -6.66 -7.73
N LYS A 155 -6.63 -5.75 -7.89
CA LYS A 155 -6.43 -4.29 -7.82
C LYS A 155 -7.36 -3.66 -6.79
N ARG A 156 -7.08 -2.41 -6.45
CA ARG A 156 -7.93 -1.56 -5.63
C ARG A 156 -8.69 -0.57 -6.50
N LEU A 157 -9.87 -0.16 -6.06
CA LEU A 157 -10.66 0.85 -6.73
C LEU A 157 -11.12 1.88 -5.70
N GLY A 158 -10.67 3.12 -5.87
CA GLY A 158 -11.00 4.21 -4.96
C GLY A 158 -12.46 4.64 -5.05
N ILE A 159 -12.91 5.41 -4.07
CA ILE A 159 -14.34 5.68 -3.86
C ILE A 159 -14.96 6.47 -5.01
N ASN A 160 -14.26 7.50 -5.47
CA ASN A 160 -14.76 8.39 -6.52
C ASN A 160 -14.74 7.66 -7.88
N ASP A 161 -13.68 6.90 -8.16
CA ASP A 161 -13.59 6.09 -9.36
C ASP A 161 -14.68 5.01 -9.41
N PHE A 162 -15.04 4.43 -8.27
CA PHE A 162 -16.12 3.45 -8.18
C PHE A 162 -17.48 4.05 -8.55
N TRP A 163 -17.88 5.17 -7.94
CA TRP A 163 -19.21 5.75 -8.17
C TRP A 163 -19.35 6.37 -9.57
N TRP A 164 -18.33 7.08 -10.05
CA TRP A 164 -18.35 7.61 -11.42
C TRP A 164 -18.32 6.51 -12.47
N GLY A 165 -17.54 5.44 -12.22
CA GLY A 165 -17.50 4.27 -13.09
C GLY A 165 -18.82 3.50 -13.10
N PHE A 166 -19.45 3.30 -11.93
CA PHE A 166 -20.78 2.70 -11.81
C PHE A 166 -21.82 3.48 -12.62
N LEU A 167 -21.88 4.80 -12.43
CA LEU A 167 -22.82 5.66 -13.13
C LEU A 167 -22.62 5.59 -14.65
N GLY A 168 -21.39 5.76 -15.14
CA GLY A 168 -21.15 5.75 -16.58
C GLY A 168 -21.31 4.36 -17.21
N PHE A 169 -20.97 3.29 -16.49
CA PHE A 169 -21.23 1.92 -16.94
C PHE A 169 -22.74 1.62 -17.04
N PHE A 170 -23.53 2.12 -16.10
CA PHE A 170 -25.00 2.03 -16.12
C PHE A 170 -25.60 2.83 -17.29
N LEU A 171 -25.14 4.06 -17.52
CA LEU A 171 -25.59 4.87 -18.66
C LEU A 171 -25.27 4.22 -20.00
N ILE A 172 -24.06 3.67 -20.16
CA ILE A 172 -23.69 2.95 -21.39
C ILE A 172 -24.58 1.72 -21.57
N TYR A 173 -24.84 0.95 -20.51
CA TYR A 173 -25.75 -0.20 -20.60
C TYR A 173 -27.16 0.21 -21.09
N MET A 174 -27.72 1.29 -20.53
CA MET A 174 -29.03 1.81 -20.96
C MET A 174 -29.02 2.23 -22.44
N VAL A 175 -28.01 2.99 -22.86
CA VAL A 175 -27.87 3.45 -24.25
C VAL A 175 -27.70 2.26 -25.20
N VAL A 176 -26.87 1.27 -24.84
CA VAL A 176 -26.64 0.08 -25.67
C VAL A 176 -27.93 -0.72 -25.86
N VAL A 177 -28.72 -0.92 -24.79
CA VAL A 177 -30.01 -1.62 -24.89
C VAL A 177 -30.99 -0.85 -25.79
N MET A 178 -31.09 0.47 -25.62
CA MET A 178 -31.95 1.32 -26.43
C MET A 178 -31.53 1.34 -27.91
N LEU A 179 -30.24 1.42 -28.20
CA LEU A 179 -29.74 1.37 -29.57
C LEU A 179 -29.98 0.00 -30.20
N ILE A 180 -29.74 -1.09 -29.47
CA ILE A 180 -29.97 -2.45 -29.98
C ILE A 180 -31.45 -2.68 -30.31
N SER A 181 -32.39 -2.18 -29.49
CA SER A 181 -33.82 -2.33 -29.77
C SER A 181 -34.26 -1.64 -31.07
N GLU A 182 -33.65 -0.50 -31.41
CA GLU A 182 -33.99 0.26 -32.62
C GLU A 182 -33.15 -0.13 -33.85
N LEU A 183 -31.94 -0.66 -33.65
CA LEU A 183 -31.02 -1.00 -34.74
C LEU A 183 -31.39 -2.33 -35.43
N LEU A 184 -31.83 -3.33 -34.67
CA LEU A 184 -32.15 -4.66 -35.20
C LEU A 184 -33.28 -4.65 -36.27
N PRO A 185 -34.37 -3.87 -36.13
CA PRO A 185 -35.40 -3.72 -37.15
C PRO A 185 -34.90 -3.14 -38.48
N ILE A 186 -33.92 -2.24 -38.45
CA ILE A 186 -33.34 -1.60 -39.66
C ILE A 186 -32.71 -2.66 -40.57
N PHE A 187 -32.08 -3.68 -39.99
CA PHE A 187 -31.46 -4.79 -40.72
C PHE A 187 -32.45 -5.87 -41.17
N LYS A 188 -33.77 -5.66 -41.02
CA LYS A 188 -34.83 -6.63 -41.35
C LYS A 188 -34.67 -7.99 -40.64
N ILE A 189 -33.97 -8.02 -39.51
CA ILE A 189 -33.84 -9.22 -38.68
C ILE A 189 -35.19 -9.40 -37.97
N PRO A 190 -35.81 -10.60 -37.97
CA PRO A 190 -37.06 -10.82 -37.26
C PRO A 190 -36.85 -10.69 -35.75
N VAL A 191 -37.14 -9.50 -35.22
CA VAL A 191 -37.02 -9.19 -33.80
C VAL A 191 -38.21 -9.79 -33.07
N THR A 192 -38.08 -11.06 -32.67
CA THR A 192 -39.05 -11.69 -31.76
C THR A 192 -38.81 -11.24 -30.33
N MET A 193 -39.86 -11.17 -29.50
CA MET A 193 -39.73 -10.85 -28.07
C MET A 193 -38.73 -11.78 -27.37
N LYS A 194 -38.66 -13.05 -27.79
CA LYS A 194 -37.68 -14.03 -27.27
C LYS A 194 -36.24 -13.65 -27.60
N LEU A 195 -35.97 -13.10 -28.79
CA LEU A 195 -34.63 -12.65 -29.19
C LEU A 195 -34.21 -11.42 -28.39
N LEU A 196 -35.10 -10.43 -28.24
CA LEU A 196 -34.83 -9.23 -27.42
C LEU A 196 -34.53 -9.58 -25.97
N ILE A 197 -35.33 -10.47 -25.37
CA ILE A 197 -35.11 -10.94 -23.99
C ILE A 197 -33.74 -11.62 -23.87
N LYS A 198 -33.34 -12.46 -24.83
CA LYS A 198 -32.03 -13.13 -24.80
C LYS A 198 -30.87 -12.13 -24.88
N ILE A 199 -30.95 -11.16 -25.79
CA ILE A 199 -29.89 -10.14 -25.96
C ILE A 199 -29.79 -9.25 -24.71
N SER A 200 -30.93 -8.77 -24.22
CA SER A 200 -31.00 -7.97 -22.98
C SER A 200 -30.46 -8.75 -21.78
N THR A 201 -30.85 -10.02 -21.63
CA THR A 201 -30.31 -10.91 -20.57
C THR A 201 -28.80 -11.08 -20.70
N GLY A 202 -28.28 -11.28 -21.90
CA GLY A 202 -26.83 -11.38 -22.16
C GLY A 202 -26.09 -10.10 -21.78
N GLY A 203 -26.61 -8.93 -22.18
CA GLY A 203 -26.07 -7.63 -21.79
C GLY A 203 -26.08 -7.42 -20.26
N ALA A 204 -27.17 -7.81 -19.60
CA ALA A 204 -27.29 -7.74 -18.14
C ALA A 204 -26.25 -8.63 -17.43
N ILE A 205 -25.94 -9.80 -17.98
CA ILE A 205 -24.88 -10.68 -17.45
C ILE A 205 -23.51 -10.00 -17.55
N VAL A 206 -23.17 -9.42 -18.71
CA VAL A 206 -21.91 -8.69 -18.89
C VAL A 206 -21.82 -7.51 -17.91
N PHE A 207 -22.92 -6.77 -17.75
CA PHE A 207 -23.00 -5.69 -16.77
C PHE A 207 -22.77 -6.19 -15.35
N ARG A 208 -23.41 -7.29 -14.94
CA ARG A 208 -23.24 -7.86 -13.60
C ARG A 208 -21.83 -8.37 -13.36
N LEU A 209 -21.18 -8.97 -14.35
CA LEU A 209 -19.78 -9.40 -14.24
C LEU A 209 -18.84 -8.21 -14.05
N GLY A 210 -19.00 -7.15 -14.86
CA GLY A 210 -18.23 -5.92 -14.69
C GLY A 210 -18.43 -5.26 -13.33
N MET A 211 -19.66 -5.28 -12.81
CA MET A 211 -19.95 -4.78 -11.47
C MET A 211 -19.36 -5.66 -10.37
N LEU A 212 -19.42 -6.98 -10.51
CA LEU A 212 -18.85 -7.89 -9.54
C LEU A 212 -17.34 -7.66 -9.38
N THR A 213 -16.61 -7.49 -10.49
CA THR A 213 -15.17 -7.21 -10.41
C THR A 213 -14.87 -5.84 -9.84
N ALA A 214 -15.71 -4.82 -10.09
CA ALA A 214 -15.58 -3.51 -9.46
C ALA A 214 -15.83 -3.55 -7.95
N ILE A 215 -16.85 -4.30 -7.49
CA ILE A 215 -17.16 -4.50 -6.07
C ILE A 215 -16.01 -5.23 -5.38
N ILE A 216 -15.47 -6.31 -5.96
CA ILE A 216 -14.32 -7.02 -5.40
C ILE A 216 -13.12 -6.08 -5.22
N ARG A 217 -12.80 -5.26 -6.23
CA ARG A 217 -11.73 -4.25 -6.14
C ARG A 217 -11.99 -3.17 -5.10
N ARG A 218 -13.26 -2.78 -4.89
CA ARG A 218 -13.66 -1.84 -3.84
C ARG A 218 -13.51 -2.49 -2.45
N LEU A 219 -13.92 -3.75 -2.30
CA LEU A 219 -13.75 -4.50 -1.05
C LEU A 219 -12.28 -4.67 -0.68
N HIS A 220 -11.40 -4.90 -1.66
CA HIS A 220 -9.95 -4.92 -1.44
C HIS A 220 -9.41 -3.56 -0.97
N ASP A 221 -9.99 -2.45 -1.39
CA ASP A 221 -9.58 -1.10 -0.94
C ASP A 221 -10.02 -0.81 0.50
N ILE A 222 -11.16 -1.36 0.92
CA ILE A 222 -11.67 -1.30 2.31
C ILE A 222 -11.09 -2.44 3.17
N GLN A 223 -10.26 -3.33 2.59
CA GLN A 223 -9.68 -4.52 3.23
C GLN A 223 -10.70 -5.50 3.80
N MET A 224 -11.87 -5.58 3.17
CA MET A 224 -12.83 -6.63 3.49
C MET A 224 -12.63 -7.85 2.60
N PRO A 225 -12.98 -9.04 3.11
CA PRO A 225 -12.97 -10.26 2.31
C PRO A 225 -13.78 -10.12 1.02
N ALA A 226 -13.20 -10.51 -0.12
CA ALA A 226 -13.86 -10.41 -1.43
C ALA A 226 -15.19 -11.18 -1.53
N TRP A 227 -15.40 -12.19 -0.68
CA TRP A 227 -16.62 -13.01 -0.69
C TRP A 227 -17.89 -12.20 -0.37
N PHE A 228 -17.77 -11.05 0.32
CA PHE A 228 -18.91 -10.15 0.55
C PHE A 228 -19.52 -9.63 -0.76
N ALA A 229 -18.82 -9.71 -1.89
CA ALA A 229 -19.35 -9.39 -3.21
C ALA A 229 -20.56 -10.26 -3.60
N VAL A 230 -20.74 -11.44 -2.99
CA VAL A 230 -21.91 -12.32 -3.20
C VAL A 230 -23.23 -11.65 -2.78
N LEU A 231 -23.19 -10.71 -1.83
CA LEU A 231 -24.37 -9.96 -1.38
C LEU A 231 -25.02 -9.16 -2.52
N TRP A 232 -24.27 -8.83 -3.57
CA TRP A 232 -24.78 -8.19 -4.78
C TRP A 232 -25.89 -8.99 -5.48
N PHE A 233 -25.91 -10.31 -5.34
CA PHE A 233 -26.93 -11.15 -5.98
C PHE A 233 -28.25 -11.21 -5.20
N ILE A 234 -28.28 -10.73 -3.95
CA ILE A 234 -29.46 -10.74 -3.09
C ILE A 234 -30.11 -9.34 -3.12
N PRO A 235 -31.37 -9.20 -3.58
CA PRO A 235 -32.00 -7.87 -3.78
C PRO A 235 -31.93 -6.94 -2.57
N ILE A 236 -32.19 -7.45 -1.36
CA ILE A 236 -32.16 -6.63 -0.13
C ILE A 236 -30.72 -6.28 0.27
N ALA A 237 -29.78 -7.21 0.07
CA ALA A 237 -28.39 -6.98 0.44
C ALA A 237 -27.62 -6.10 -0.55
N GLN A 238 -28.21 -5.78 -1.72
CA GLN A 238 -27.65 -4.80 -2.67
C GLN A 238 -27.53 -3.40 -2.06
N LEU A 239 -28.48 -2.99 -1.22
CA LEU A 239 -28.40 -1.70 -0.53
C LEU A 239 -27.26 -1.69 0.48
N PHE A 240 -27.05 -2.82 1.16
CA PHE A 240 -25.98 -2.96 2.15
C PHE A 240 -24.59 -2.92 1.49
N ILE A 241 -24.40 -3.61 0.36
CA ILE A 241 -23.11 -3.57 -0.35
C ILE A 241 -22.82 -2.18 -0.95
N TRP A 242 -23.85 -1.42 -1.35
CA TRP A 242 -23.68 -0.02 -1.76
C TRP A 242 -23.20 0.86 -0.62
N PHE A 243 -23.80 0.73 0.57
CA PHE A 243 -23.35 1.47 1.75
C PHE A 243 -21.91 1.12 2.12
N ILE A 244 -21.57 -0.18 2.09
CA ILE A 244 -20.19 -0.65 2.28
C ILE A 244 -19.24 0.03 1.28
N CYS A 245 -19.62 0.13 0.00
CA CYS A 245 -18.78 0.75 -1.02
C CYS A 245 -18.57 2.27 -0.80
N MET A 246 -19.39 2.94 0.03
CA MET A 246 -19.20 4.33 0.47
C MET A 246 -18.26 4.49 1.66
N MET A 247 -17.82 3.41 2.29
CA MET A 247 -16.83 3.50 3.37
C MET A 247 -15.48 3.95 2.83
N GLY A 248 -14.73 4.74 3.59
CA GLY A 248 -13.37 5.16 3.23
C GLY A 248 -12.38 3.99 3.12
N PRO A 249 -11.24 4.19 2.42
CA PRO A 249 -10.20 3.17 2.30
C PRO A 249 -9.59 2.82 3.67
N ARG A 250 -9.22 1.56 3.86
CA ARG A 250 -8.41 1.13 5.00
C ARG A 250 -6.95 0.93 4.55
N LEU A 251 -6.01 1.27 5.41
CA LEU A 251 -4.56 1.31 5.12
C LEU A 251 -3.71 0.37 5.99
N ASP A 252 -4.32 -0.43 6.85
CA ASP A 252 -3.64 -1.51 7.58
C ASP A 252 -3.02 -2.56 6.62
N ASN A 253 -1.98 -3.27 7.08
CA ASN A 253 -1.13 -4.22 6.35
C ASN A 253 -1.67 -4.73 4.99
N ASN A 254 -1.18 -4.16 3.88
CA ASN A 254 -1.82 -4.29 2.58
C ASN A 254 -1.04 -5.13 1.54
N PRO A 255 -1.55 -6.29 1.11
CA PRO A 255 -0.97 -7.06 0.01
C PRO A 255 -1.27 -6.48 -1.39
N TYR A 256 -2.23 -5.55 -1.52
CA TYR A 256 -2.68 -4.98 -2.79
C TYR A 256 -2.50 -3.47 -2.79
N THR A 257 -1.28 -2.95 -2.94
CA THR A 257 -1.06 -1.49 -3.04
C THR A 257 -1.15 -0.99 -4.48
N PHE A 258 -1.49 0.29 -4.66
CA PHE A 258 -1.34 0.93 -5.97
C PHE A 258 0.15 0.99 -6.32
N ASN A 259 0.53 0.50 -7.51
CA ASN A 259 1.88 0.69 -8.01
C ASN A 259 2.14 2.21 -8.16
N VAL A 260 3.14 2.71 -7.40
CA VAL A 260 3.47 4.13 -7.31
C VAL A 260 3.93 4.68 -8.65
N GLU A 261 4.66 3.90 -9.45
CA GLU A 261 5.13 4.32 -10.78
C GLU A 261 3.96 4.46 -11.76
N ASP A 262 3.04 3.49 -11.75
CA ASP A 262 1.84 3.52 -12.60
C ASP A 262 0.90 4.66 -12.19
N TRP A 263 0.81 4.97 -10.90
CA TRP A 263 0.03 6.09 -10.39
C TRP A 263 0.61 7.44 -10.84
N LYS A 264 1.93 7.65 -10.70
CA LYS A 264 2.62 8.87 -11.18
C LYS A 264 2.47 9.06 -12.69
N LYS A 265 2.64 8.00 -13.48
CA LYS A 265 2.43 8.03 -14.94
C LYS A 265 1.03 8.47 -15.33
N ARG A 266 0.02 8.16 -14.51
CA ARG A 266 -1.40 8.50 -14.76
C ARG A 266 -1.76 9.92 -14.33
N GLN A 267 -1.12 10.48 -13.31
CA GLN A 267 -1.30 11.89 -12.95
C GLN A 267 -0.77 12.84 -14.03
N ASN A 268 0.38 12.51 -14.63
CA ASN A 268 1.03 13.37 -15.63
C ASN A 268 0.39 13.31 -17.02
N LYS A 269 -0.66 12.50 -17.22
CA LYS A 269 -1.29 12.30 -18.53
C LYS A 269 -2.52 13.19 -18.77
N PHE A 270 -2.80 14.14 -17.87
CA PHE A 270 -3.93 15.08 -17.95
C PHE A 270 -3.63 16.49 -17.44
#